data_AF-A0A848Z256-F1
#
_entry.id   AF-A0A848Z256-F1
#
_cell.length_a   1.000
_cell.length_b   1.000
_cell.length_c   1.000
_cell.angle_alpha   90.00
_cell.angle_beta   90.00
_cell.angle_gamma   90.00
#
_symmetry.space_group_name_H-M   'P 1'
#
loop_
_entity.id
_entity.type
_entity.pdbx_description
1 polymer ?
#
loop_
_entity_poly.entity_id
_entity_poly.type
_entity_poly.pdbx_seq_one_letter_code
_entity_poly.pdbx_strand_id
1 'polypeptide(L)'
;VDQRAPYLSIGATAYGKPILDRALTYDTAMRHALKLAYLSFDSTRFSSTDVGFPIDLITYAGADRHWREQQFDYDDLVEQRQWWNKNITALAERMPDGPWVKDLLPDTGQRLSVVKDENR
;
A
#
# COMPACT_ATOMS: atom_id res chain seq x y z
N VAL A 1 -18.14 -8.91 -11.26
CA VAL A 1 -16.87 -8.22 -11.56
C VAL A 1 -17.09 -7.53 -12.90
N ASP A 2 -17.41 -6.24 -12.86
CA ASP A 2 -17.56 -5.40 -14.06
C ASP A 2 -16.14 -5.01 -14.55
N GLN A 3 -15.92 -4.71 -15.82
CA GLN A 3 -14.59 -4.32 -16.35
C GLN A 3 -14.00 -3.09 -15.61
N ARG A 4 -14.87 -2.33 -14.93
CA ARG A 4 -14.52 -1.17 -14.10
C ARG A 4 -14.01 -1.51 -12.69
N ALA A 5 -14.23 -2.73 -12.20
CA ALA A 5 -13.85 -3.16 -10.85
C ALA A 5 -13.17 -4.53 -10.91
N PRO A 6 -11.84 -4.60 -11.18
CA PRO A 6 -11.13 -5.85 -11.45
C PRO A 6 -10.80 -6.67 -10.20
N TYR A 7 -11.30 -6.29 -9.02
CA TYR A 7 -11.02 -6.99 -7.77
C TYR A 7 -12.22 -6.96 -6.81
N LEU A 8 -12.20 -7.87 -5.84
CA LEU A 8 -13.09 -7.89 -4.69
C LEU A 8 -12.23 -7.94 -3.43
N SER A 9 -12.67 -7.28 -2.37
CA SER A 9 -12.01 -7.30 -1.07
C SER A 9 -13.05 -7.51 0.03
N ILE A 10 -12.68 -8.21 1.09
CA ILE A 10 -13.55 -8.54 2.24
C ILE A 10 -12.80 -8.27 3.55
N GLY A 11 -13.53 -8.07 4.65
CA GLY A 11 -12.94 -7.76 5.96
C GLY A 11 -12.49 -6.30 6.08
N ALA A 12 -11.28 -6.07 6.59
CA ALA A 12 -10.69 -4.73 6.76
C ALA A 12 -10.16 -4.17 5.43
N THR A 13 -11.05 -3.66 4.59
CA THR A 13 -10.72 -3.32 3.19
C THR A 13 -10.29 -1.87 2.97
N ALA A 14 -10.56 -0.96 3.91
CA ALA A 14 -10.42 0.48 3.70
C ALA A 14 -8.97 0.93 3.43
N TYR A 15 -7.98 0.30 4.07
CA TYR A 15 -6.58 0.74 4.04
C TYR A 15 -5.83 0.29 2.79
N GLY A 16 -6.11 -0.92 2.28
CA GLY A 16 -5.49 -1.45 1.07
C GLY A 16 -6.18 -1.05 -0.24
N LYS A 17 -7.46 -0.65 -0.17
CA LYS A 17 -8.26 -0.20 -1.32
C LYS A 17 -7.60 0.90 -2.16
N PRO A 18 -6.97 1.97 -1.60
CA PRO A 18 -6.46 3.09 -2.38
C PRO A 18 -5.32 2.74 -3.36
N ILE A 19 -4.51 1.70 -3.08
CA ILE A 19 -3.45 1.27 -4.00
C ILE A 19 -4.01 0.39 -5.13
N LEU A 20 -5.00 -0.44 -4.81
CA LEU A 20 -5.72 -1.25 -5.80
C LEU A 20 -6.50 -0.35 -6.76
N ASP A 21 -7.26 0.63 -6.24
CA ASP A 21 -8.06 1.56 -7.06
C ASP A 21 -7.21 2.39 -8.03
N ARG A 22 -5.94 2.67 -7.70
CA ARG A 22 -5.06 3.50 -8.54
C ARG A 22 -4.29 2.71 -9.59
N ALA A 23 -3.92 1.47 -9.29
CA ALA A 23 -2.92 0.74 -10.08
C ALA A 23 -3.41 -0.60 -10.66
N LEU A 24 -4.49 -1.17 -10.12
CA LEU A 24 -5.00 -2.44 -10.59
C LEU A 24 -6.07 -2.23 -11.68
N THR A 25 -5.83 -2.82 -12.85
CA THR A 25 -6.73 -2.80 -14.01
C THR A 25 -6.92 -4.23 -14.52
N TYR A 26 -7.90 -4.44 -15.40
CA TYR A 26 -8.15 -5.76 -16.00
C TYR A 26 -6.92 -6.30 -16.76
N ASP A 27 -6.16 -5.41 -17.42
CA ASP A 27 -4.98 -5.76 -18.20
C ASP A 27 -3.68 -5.82 -17.37
N THR A 28 -3.77 -5.61 -16.06
CA THR A 28 -2.60 -5.67 -15.18
C THR A 28 -2.03 -7.08 -15.16
N ALA A 29 -0.77 -7.25 -15.60
CA ALA A 29 -0.09 -8.53 -15.59
C ALA A 29 -0.05 -9.15 -14.19
N MET A 30 -0.21 -10.48 -14.10
CA MET A 30 -0.24 -11.24 -12.84
C MET A 30 0.92 -10.89 -11.88
N ARG A 31 2.13 -10.74 -12.42
CA ARG A 31 3.31 -10.31 -11.64
C ARG A 31 3.09 -9.00 -10.90
N HIS A 32 2.43 -8.04 -11.54
CA HIS A 32 2.17 -6.73 -10.96
C HIS A 32 0.95 -6.80 -10.03
N ALA A 33 -0.09 -7.54 -10.41
CA ALA A 33 -1.26 -7.77 -9.56
C ALA A 33 -0.88 -8.39 -8.20
N LEU A 34 0.04 -9.36 -8.18
CA LEU A 34 0.58 -9.94 -6.94
C LEU A 34 1.25 -8.91 -6.04
N LYS A 35 2.07 -8.02 -6.62
CA LYS A 35 2.70 -6.93 -5.85
C LYS A 35 1.64 -6.00 -5.26
N LEU A 36 0.62 -5.63 -6.03
CA LEU A 36 -0.46 -4.76 -5.56
C LEU A 36 -1.31 -5.42 -4.47
N ALA A 37 -1.59 -6.72 -4.58
CA ALA A 37 -2.27 -7.50 -3.54
C ALA A 37 -1.46 -7.51 -2.24
N TYR A 38 -0.15 -7.77 -2.32
CA TYR A 38 0.73 -7.71 -1.16
C TYR A 38 0.78 -6.31 -0.53
N LEU A 39 0.94 -5.24 -1.32
CA LEU A 39 0.99 -3.87 -0.79
C LEU A 39 -0.35 -3.43 -0.17
N SER A 40 -1.47 -3.91 -0.73
CA SER A 40 -2.79 -3.73 -0.14
C SER A 40 -2.86 -4.40 1.23
N PHE A 41 -2.37 -5.63 1.36
CA PHE A 41 -2.30 -6.32 2.64
C PHE A 41 -1.37 -5.61 3.64
N ASP A 42 -0.15 -5.22 3.25
CA ASP A 42 0.80 -4.54 4.14
C ASP A 42 0.24 -3.22 4.68
N SER A 43 -0.45 -2.45 3.83
CA SER A 43 -1.13 -1.21 4.24
C SER A 43 -2.22 -1.50 5.27
N THR A 44 -3.03 -2.53 5.06
CA THR A 44 -4.06 -2.93 6.02
C THR A 44 -3.47 -3.44 7.33
N ARG A 45 -2.46 -4.31 7.29
CA ARG A 45 -1.76 -4.85 8.46
C ARG A 45 -1.03 -3.77 9.27
N PHE A 46 -0.64 -2.67 8.64
CA PHE A 46 -0.04 -1.55 9.35
C PHE A 46 -1.09 -0.69 10.08
N SER A 47 -2.30 -0.57 9.52
CA SER A 47 -3.34 0.34 10.02
C SER A 47 -4.48 -0.36 10.79
N SER A 48 -4.49 -1.69 10.86
CA SER A 48 -5.47 -2.48 11.61
C SER A 48 -4.75 -3.51 12.48
N THR A 49 -5.21 -3.65 13.74
CA THR A 49 -4.73 -4.68 14.67
C THR A 49 -5.23 -6.08 14.32
N ASP A 50 -6.28 -6.17 13.51
CA ASP A 50 -7.00 -7.42 13.26
C ASP A 50 -6.50 -8.13 11.99
N VAL A 51 -5.47 -7.58 11.35
CA VAL A 51 -4.84 -8.13 10.14
C VAL A 51 -3.36 -8.36 10.41
N GLY A 52 -2.90 -9.57 10.12
CA GLY A 52 -1.54 -10.00 10.46
C GLY A 52 -1.06 -11.15 9.59
N PHE A 53 0.19 -11.52 9.82
CA PHE A 53 0.82 -12.70 9.23
C PHE A 53 0.40 -13.98 9.98
N PRO A 54 0.48 -15.17 9.34
CA PRO A 54 0.92 -15.40 7.96
C PRO A 54 -0.09 -14.89 6.91
N ILE A 55 0.39 -14.68 5.68
CA ILE A 55 -0.46 -14.40 4.51
C ILE A 55 -0.35 -15.54 3.48
N ASP A 56 -1.49 -16.04 3.02
CA ASP A 56 -1.57 -16.98 1.91
C ASP A 56 -1.79 -16.25 0.58
N LEU A 57 -0.92 -16.50 -0.39
CA LEU A 57 -1.04 -16.00 -1.76
C LEU A 57 -1.29 -17.15 -2.72
N ILE A 58 -2.39 -17.05 -3.46
CA ILE A 58 -2.80 -18.04 -4.46
C ILE A 58 -2.92 -17.37 -5.82
N THR A 59 -2.37 -18.01 -6.85
CA THR A 59 -2.55 -17.59 -8.24
C THR A 59 -3.04 -18.73 -9.11
N TYR A 60 -3.80 -18.36 -10.13
CA TYR A 60 -4.28 -19.26 -11.16
C TYR A 60 -4.11 -18.58 -12.52
N ALA A 61 -3.48 -19.28 -13.46
CA ALA A 61 -3.34 -18.80 -14.83
C ALA A 61 -4.13 -19.70 -15.77
N GLY A 62 -5.06 -19.11 -16.55
CA GLY A 62 -5.87 -19.89 -17.51
C GLY A 62 -5.05 -20.53 -18.63
N ALA A 63 -3.86 -20.00 -18.92
CA ALA A 63 -2.97 -20.49 -19.96
C ALA A 63 -2.40 -21.89 -19.65
N ASP A 64 -2.00 -22.12 -18.40
CA ASP A 64 -1.47 -23.42 -17.97
C ASP A 64 -2.48 -24.21 -17.13
N ARG A 65 -3.54 -23.58 -16.61
CA ARG A 65 -4.54 -24.17 -15.70
C ARG A 65 -3.94 -24.72 -14.40
N HIS A 66 -2.83 -24.15 -13.94
CA HIS A 66 -2.16 -24.57 -12.72
C HIS A 66 -2.41 -23.58 -11.57
N TRP A 67 -2.80 -24.13 -10.42
CA TRP A 67 -2.82 -23.42 -9.14
C TRP A 67 -1.40 -23.32 -8.57
N ARG A 68 -1.06 -22.16 -8.03
CA ARG A 68 0.17 -21.94 -7.28
C ARG A 68 -0.21 -21.26 -6.00
N GLU A 69 0.23 -21.83 -4.90
CA GLU A 69 -0.08 -21.37 -3.55
C GLU A 69 1.22 -21.28 -2.76
N GLN A 70 1.36 -20.23 -1.98
CA GLN A 70 2.42 -20.11 -1.01
C GLN A 70 1.97 -19.29 0.19
N GLN A 71 2.39 -19.73 1.37
CA GLN A 71 2.25 -18.98 2.62
C GLN A 71 3.53 -18.20 2.90
N PHE A 72 3.38 -16.99 3.41
CA PHE A 72 4.49 -16.14 3.79
C PHE A 72 4.30 -15.60 5.21
N ASP A 73 5.36 -15.67 6.00
CA ASP A 73 5.46 -15.01 7.30
C ASP A 73 6.04 -13.60 7.16
N TYR A 74 6.12 -12.90 8.29
CA TYR A 74 6.67 -11.54 8.35
C TYR A 74 8.10 -11.48 7.80
N ASP A 75 8.95 -12.42 8.18
CA ASP A 75 10.37 -12.44 7.83
C ASP A 75 10.59 -12.69 6.33
N ASP A 76 9.68 -13.40 5.66
CA ASP A 76 9.78 -13.65 4.22
C ASP A 76 9.58 -12.39 3.37
N LEU A 77 8.80 -11.44 3.88
CA LEU A 77 8.34 -10.26 3.13
C LEU A 77 8.85 -8.92 3.71
N VAL A 78 9.66 -8.96 4.78
CA VAL A 78 10.13 -7.76 5.47
C VAL A 78 10.96 -6.86 4.55
N GLU A 79 11.75 -7.44 3.65
CA GLU A 79 12.59 -6.67 2.72
C GLU A 79 11.75 -5.86 1.72
N GLN A 80 10.68 -6.44 1.19
CA GLN A 80 9.78 -5.82 0.22
C GLN A 80 9.04 -4.66 0.87
N ARG A 81 8.57 -4.86 2.11
CA ARG A 81 7.96 -3.82 2.95
C ARG A 81 8.91 -2.65 3.17
N GLN A 82 10.13 -2.93 3.63
CA GLN A 82 11.14 -1.89 3.88
C GLN A 82 11.49 -1.13 2.61
N TRP A 83 11.67 -1.85 1.50
CA TRP A 83 11.93 -1.23 0.20
C TRP A 83 10.79 -0.32 -0.22
N TRP A 84 9.53 -0.76 -0.13
CA TRP A 84 8.38 0.05 -0.49
C TRP A 84 8.28 1.32 0.35
N ASN A 85 8.35 1.19 1.67
CA ASN A 85 8.26 2.31 2.61
C ASN A 85 9.37 3.35 2.39
N LYS A 86 10.60 2.89 2.15
CA LYS A 86 11.70 3.79 1.81
C LYS A 86 11.41 4.58 0.53
N ASN A 87 10.92 3.91 -0.50
CA ASN A 87 10.72 4.54 -1.81
C ASN A 87 9.51 5.49 -1.83
N ILE A 88 8.40 5.15 -1.18
CA ILE A 88 7.22 6.01 -1.15
C ILE A 88 7.47 7.29 -0.35
N THR A 89 8.18 7.21 0.78
CA THR A 89 8.59 8.38 1.56
C THR A 89 9.53 9.26 0.75
N ALA A 90 10.55 8.67 0.11
CA ALA A 90 11.46 9.43 -0.74
C ALA A 90 10.76 10.04 -1.95
N LEU A 91 9.68 9.45 -2.46
CA LEU A 91 8.88 10.03 -3.54
C LEU A 91 8.06 11.22 -3.05
N ALA A 92 7.47 11.12 -1.86
CA ALA A 92 6.73 12.23 -1.23
C ALA A 92 7.64 13.44 -0.98
N GLU A 93 8.87 13.22 -0.50
CA GLU A 93 9.87 14.29 -0.29
C GLU A 93 10.28 14.99 -1.59
N ARG A 94 10.27 14.27 -2.72
CA ARG A 94 10.64 14.79 -4.05
C ARG A 94 9.43 15.27 -4.86
N MET A 95 8.24 15.22 -4.29
CA MET A 95 7.04 15.67 -4.97
C MET A 95 7.16 17.18 -5.25
N PRO A 96 6.87 17.65 -6.48
CA PRO A 96 6.91 19.07 -6.78
C PRO A 96 5.94 19.88 -5.92
N ASP A 97 6.36 21.08 -5.56
CA ASP A 97 5.52 22.05 -4.86
C ASP A 97 4.25 22.36 -5.67
N GLY A 98 3.11 22.29 -4.98
CA GLY A 98 1.82 22.64 -5.55
C GLY A 98 1.46 24.11 -5.33
N PRO A 99 0.29 24.54 -5.85
CA PRO A 99 -0.18 25.93 -5.68
C PRO A 99 -0.32 26.35 -4.21
N TRP A 100 -0.59 25.39 -3.31
CA TRP A 100 -0.74 25.62 -1.87
C TRP A 100 0.54 26.10 -1.17
N VAL A 101 1.72 25.94 -1.78
CA VAL A 101 2.98 26.34 -1.16
C VAL A 101 3.04 27.84 -0.91
N LYS A 102 2.53 28.65 -1.83
CA LYS A 102 2.53 30.12 -1.66
C LYS A 102 1.67 30.60 -0.50
N ASP A 103 0.57 29.90 -0.25
CA ASP A 103 -0.44 30.33 0.73
C ASP A 103 -0.24 29.68 2.11
N LEU A 104 0.36 28.48 2.16
CA LEU A 104 0.49 27.67 3.38
C LEU A 104 1.94 27.50 3.86
N LEU A 105 2.98 27.74 3.05
CA LEU A 105 4.35 27.76 3.59
C LEU A 105 4.59 29.11 4.29
N PRO A 106 4.98 29.09 5.57
CA PRO A 106 5.40 30.32 6.24
C PRO A 106 6.67 30.86 5.59
N ASP A 107 6.80 32.19 5.53
CA ASP A 107 7.95 32.91 4.94
C ASP A 107 9.30 32.62 5.61
N THR A 108 9.31 31.89 6.74
CA THR A 108 10.50 31.67 7.56
C THR A 108 10.55 30.26 8.14
N GLY A 109 11.52 29.48 7.67
CA GLY A 109 12.36 28.45 8.34
C GLY A 109 11.95 27.73 9.64
N GLN A 110 10.69 27.73 10.08
CA GLN A 110 10.26 27.05 11.29
C GLN A 110 9.91 25.61 10.98
N ARG A 111 10.82 24.71 11.36
CA ARG A 111 10.48 23.30 11.59
C ARG A 111 9.29 23.27 12.54
N LEU A 112 8.23 22.58 12.13
CA LEU A 112 7.08 22.26 12.98
C LEU A 112 7.60 21.57 14.25
N SER A 113 7.59 22.28 15.39
CA SER A 113 7.81 21.68 16.70
C SER A 113 6.51 21.03 17.13
N VAL A 114 6.50 19.70 17.30
CA VAL A 114 5.39 18.99 17.92
C VAL A 114 5.19 19.58 19.32
N VAL A 115 4.07 20.26 19.53
CA VAL A 115 3.65 20.70 20.86
C VAL A 115 3.32 19.43 21.63
N LYS A 116 4.19 19.05 22.59
CA LYS A 116 3.82 18.04 23.57
C LYS A 116 2.78 18.67 24.49
N ASP A 117 1.56 18.16 24.46
CA ASP A 117 0.54 18.45 25.46
C ASP A 117 1.00 17.86 26.80
N GLU A 118 1.73 18.64 27.59
CA GLU A 118 1.91 18.41 29.02
C GLU A 118 0.72 19.03 29.75
N ASN A 119 -0.45 18.38 29.66
CA ASN A 119 -1.48 18.49 30.69
C ASN A 119 -2.54 17.39 30.53
N ARG A 120 -2.23 16.22 31.08
CA ARG A 120 -3.24 15.38 31.73
C ARG A 120 -2.62 14.46 32.78
#